data_AF-A0A3P9K4C4-F1
#
_entry.id   AF-A0A3P9K4C4-F1
#
_cell.length_a   1.000
_cell.length_b   1.000
_cell.length_c   1.000
_cell.angle_alpha   90.00
_cell.angle_beta   90.00
_cell.angle_gamma   90.00
#
_symmetry.space_group_name_H-M   'P 1'
#
loop_
_entity.id
_entity.type
_entity.pdbx_description
1 polymer ?
#
loop_
_entity_poly.entity_id
_entity_poly.type
_entity_poly.pdbx_seq_one_letter_code
_entity_poly.pdbx_strand_id
1 'polypeptide(L)'
;IAEQEVPQAFEPLENESGDTKVLYALACFKGEQFKIGDGVYLPPDSFSFNMKPASPVKRSHRKEDVDEDLYPEYYRKSSDYIKGSNLDAPEPFRVGRIKEIFCHRRSNGKSDTADVKLTLYKFYRPENTHKGVKASYHADINQLYWSDEEVTVRMSEVLGRCQIEYAEDLIESVQDYSSGGPDRFYFLEAYNARSKSFEDPPNHARSAVHKGKGKGKGKGWFKLWHVEMNHLFPKYRTLDVFSGCGGLSEGFHQAGISESLWAIEMWEPAAQAFRLNNPGTTVFTEDCNVLLKLVMSGEKTNSLGQKLPQKGDVEMLCGGPPCQGFSGMNRFNSRTYSKFKNSLVVSYLSYCDYYRPKFFLLENVRNFVSFKNSMVLKLTLRCLVRMGYQCTFGVLQAGQYGVAQTRRRAIILAAAPGEKLPRYPEPLHVFAPRACALSVVVDEKRYVSNVTRGNGGIYRTITVRDSMSDLPEIRNGASALEISYNGEPQSWFQRQIRGTQYQPILRDHICKVSLPDALQKYLNDA
;
A
#
# COMPACT_ATOMS: atom_id res chain seq x y z
N ILE A 1 9.19 25.12 -9.01
CA ILE A 1 9.04 24.76 -10.44
C ILE A 1 7.55 24.63 -10.66
N ALA A 2 6.93 25.51 -11.45
CA ALA A 2 5.52 25.38 -11.76
C ALA A 2 5.30 23.99 -12.39
N GLU A 3 4.34 23.22 -11.89
CA GLU A 3 3.99 21.92 -12.45
C GLU A 3 3.61 22.16 -13.92
N GLN A 4 4.48 21.77 -14.85
CA GLN A 4 4.14 21.76 -16.27
C GLN A 4 3.06 20.69 -16.47
N GLU A 5 1.80 21.14 -16.46
CA GLU A 5 0.64 20.28 -16.71
C GLU A 5 0.55 19.82 -18.16
N VAL A 6 1.25 20.51 -19.08
CA VAL A 6 1.27 20.16 -20.51
C VAL A 6 2.57 19.41 -20.82
N PRO A 7 2.51 18.24 -21.48
CA PRO A 7 3.69 17.52 -21.95
C PRO A 7 4.55 18.39 -22.87
N GLN A 8 5.87 18.30 -22.72
CA GLN A 8 6.81 18.97 -23.63
C GLN A 8 7.96 18.04 -24.02
N ALA A 9 8.29 17.99 -25.31
CA ALA A 9 9.42 17.24 -25.82
C ALA A 9 10.69 18.10 -25.96
N PHE A 10 11.85 17.51 -25.69
CA PHE A 10 13.16 18.15 -25.66
C PHE A 10 14.21 17.27 -26.36
N GLU A 11 15.34 17.85 -26.76
CA GLU A 11 16.46 17.13 -27.38
C GLU A 11 16.04 16.36 -28.65
N PRO A 12 15.71 17.06 -29.76
CA PRO A 12 15.33 16.39 -31.00
C PRO A 12 16.48 15.51 -31.52
N LEU A 13 16.13 14.31 -31.98
CA LEU A 13 17.06 13.35 -32.57
C LEU A 13 17.07 13.51 -34.09
N GLU A 14 18.23 13.26 -34.72
CA GLU A 14 18.34 13.27 -36.18
C GLU A 14 17.53 12.12 -36.78
N ASN A 15 16.54 12.46 -37.62
CA ASN A 15 15.72 11.50 -38.36
C ASN A 15 16.04 11.56 -39.85
N GLU A 16 15.86 10.44 -40.56
CA GLU A 16 15.96 10.40 -42.01
C GLU A 16 14.97 11.38 -42.68
N SER A 17 15.45 12.05 -43.73
CA SER A 17 14.72 13.05 -44.48
C SER A 17 13.52 12.44 -45.21
N GLY A 18 12.33 12.56 -44.64
CA GLY A 18 11.07 12.06 -45.22
C GLY A 18 10.03 11.64 -44.19
N ASP A 19 10.41 11.48 -42.92
CA ASP A 19 9.48 10.99 -41.89
C ASP A 19 8.49 12.07 -41.42
N THR A 20 7.25 11.65 -41.21
CA THR A 20 6.15 12.50 -40.69
C THR A 20 6.30 12.79 -39.19
N LYS A 21 7.28 12.15 -38.54
CA LYS A 21 7.59 12.23 -37.12
C LYS A 21 8.92 12.94 -36.87
N VAL A 22 8.98 13.71 -35.79
CA VAL A 22 10.23 14.21 -35.20
C VAL A 22 10.45 13.43 -33.91
N LEU A 23 11.57 12.70 -33.82
CA LEU A 23 11.97 11.97 -32.62
C LEU A 23 12.66 12.89 -31.61
N TYR A 24 12.55 12.55 -30.34
CA TYR A 24 13.14 13.27 -29.21
C TYR A 24 13.77 12.28 -28.23
N ALA A 25 14.83 12.69 -27.55
CA ALA A 25 15.47 11.87 -26.52
C ALA A 25 14.76 11.98 -25.17
N LEU A 26 14.05 13.09 -24.94
CA LEU A 26 13.52 13.49 -23.64
C LEU A 26 12.11 14.09 -23.75
N ALA A 27 11.25 13.81 -22.78
CA ALA A 27 10.02 14.55 -22.54
C ALA A 27 9.86 14.89 -21.06
N CYS A 28 9.23 16.03 -20.76
CA CYS A 28 8.84 16.44 -19.42
C CYS A 28 7.32 16.46 -19.28
N PHE A 29 6.80 15.92 -18.19
CA PHE A 29 5.38 15.95 -17.86
C PHE A 29 5.17 15.87 -16.35
N LYS A 30 4.30 16.72 -15.78
CA LYS A 30 4.01 16.78 -14.33
C LYS A 30 5.25 16.94 -13.44
N GLY A 31 6.26 17.65 -13.95
CA GLY A 31 7.53 17.87 -13.24
C GLY A 31 8.48 16.66 -13.26
N GLU A 32 8.14 15.57 -13.95
CA GLU A 32 9.00 14.42 -14.16
C GLU A 32 9.62 14.41 -15.56
N GLN A 33 10.84 13.88 -15.66
CA GLN A 33 11.57 13.66 -16.90
C GLN A 33 11.50 12.20 -17.33
N PHE A 34 11.20 11.99 -18.61
CA PHE A 34 11.04 10.68 -19.23
C PHE A 34 11.98 10.55 -20.42
N LYS A 35 12.78 9.50 -20.43
CA LYS A 35 13.77 9.19 -21.46
C LYS A 35 13.43 7.89 -22.18
N ILE A 36 14.01 7.72 -23.37
CA ILE A 36 13.99 6.42 -24.05
C ILE A 36 14.60 5.35 -23.12
N GLY A 37 13.90 4.24 -22.94
CA GLY A 37 14.25 3.16 -22.01
C GLY A 37 13.57 3.23 -20.64
N ASP A 38 12.98 4.35 -20.25
CA ASP A 38 12.26 4.46 -18.97
C ASP A 38 10.97 3.61 -18.98
N GLY A 39 10.60 3.08 -17.82
CA GLY A 39 9.31 2.45 -17.59
C GLY A 39 8.22 3.48 -17.29
N VAL A 40 6.99 3.25 -17.77
CA VAL A 40 5.85 4.13 -17.53
C VAL A 40 4.59 3.36 -17.12
N TYR A 41 3.78 3.99 -16.28
CA TYR A 41 2.44 3.53 -15.94
C TYR A 41 1.39 4.16 -16.84
N LEU A 42 0.42 3.34 -17.23
CA LEU A 42 -0.69 3.72 -18.07
C LEU A 42 -2.03 3.19 -17.52
N PRO A 43 -3.15 3.88 -17.77
CA PRO A 43 -4.48 3.36 -17.51
C PRO A 43 -4.73 2.00 -18.17
N PRO A 44 -5.52 1.09 -17.57
CA PRO A 44 -5.83 -0.24 -18.11
C PRO A 44 -6.37 -0.27 -19.55
N ASP A 45 -7.07 0.80 -19.94
CA ASP A 45 -7.72 1.02 -21.24
C ASP A 45 -6.79 1.65 -22.30
N SER A 46 -5.58 2.05 -21.93
CA SER A 46 -4.62 2.66 -22.88
C SER A 46 -4.21 1.69 -23.99
N PHE A 47 -4.16 0.39 -23.69
CA PHE A 47 -3.92 -0.65 -24.68
C PHE A 47 -4.44 -2.01 -24.24
N SER A 48 -4.75 -2.85 -25.24
CA SER A 48 -5.03 -4.26 -25.07
C SER A 48 -3.83 -5.13 -25.48
N PHE A 49 -3.75 -6.31 -24.88
CA PHE A 49 -2.81 -7.36 -25.27
C PHE A 49 -3.31 -8.14 -26.48
N ASN A 50 -2.41 -8.71 -27.28
CA ASN A 50 -2.80 -9.62 -28.36
C ASN A 50 -3.39 -10.93 -27.80
N MET A 51 -2.96 -11.34 -26.60
CA MET A 51 -3.62 -12.41 -25.86
C MET A 51 -5.01 -11.94 -25.43
N LYS A 52 -6.05 -12.62 -25.93
CA LYS A 52 -7.43 -12.39 -25.48
C LYS A 52 -7.73 -13.30 -24.29
N PRO A 53 -8.14 -12.75 -23.12
CA PRO A 53 -8.54 -13.57 -21.99
C PRO A 53 -9.72 -14.46 -22.39
N ALA A 54 -9.74 -15.70 -21.89
CA ALA A 54 -10.92 -16.54 -22.04
C ALA A 54 -12.10 -15.85 -21.37
N SER A 55 -13.21 -15.67 -22.10
CA SER A 55 -14.44 -15.15 -21.51
C SER A 55 -14.82 -16.02 -20.31
N PRO A 56 -15.08 -15.44 -19.12
CA PRO A 56 -15.54 -16.24 -18.00
C PRO A 56 -16.80 -16.97 -18.44
N VAL A 57 -16.79 -18.30 -18.30
CA VAL A 57 -17.97 -19.13 -18.55
C VAL A 57 -19.06 -18.58 -17.64
N LYS A 58 -20.06 -17.90 -18.21
CA LYS A 58 -21.27 -17.55 -17.46
C LYS A 58 -21.86 -18.89 -17.01
N ARG A 59 -21.64 -19.26 -15.74
CA ARG A 59 -22.46 -20.29 -15.12
C ARG A 59 -23.89 -19.75 -15.19
N SER A 60 -24.71 -20.30 -16.08
CA SER A 60 -26.13 -20.03 -16.01
C SER A 60 -26.60 -20.77 -14.77
N HIS A 61 -26.72 -20.08 -13.64
CA HIS A 61 -27.49 -20.59 -12.53
C HIS A 61 -28.95 -20.62 -13.03
N ARG A 62 -29.39 -21.75 -13.58
CA ARG A 62 -30.80 -21.94 -13.92
C ARG A 62 -31.51 -22.16 -12.59
N LYS A 63 -32.64 -21.49 -12.38
CA LYS A 63 -33.50 -21.71 -11.20
C LYS A 63 -33.92 -23.17 -11.01
N GLU A 64 -33.84 -23.98 -12.06
CA GLU A 64 -34.18 -25.41 -12.08
C GLU A 64 -33.14 -26.31 -11.37
N ASP A 65 -31.97 -25.79 -10.97
CA ASP A 65 -30.88 -26.60 -10.40
C ASP A 65 -30.93 -26.75 -8.86
N VAL A 66 -31.92 -26.17 -8.17
CA VAL A 66 -31.98 -26.18 -6.69
C VAL A 66 -33.37 -26.56 -6.20
N ASP A 67 -33.42 -27.61 -5.39
CA ASP A 67 -34.61 -28.01 -4.62
C ASP A 67 -34.87 -26.97 -3.51
N GLU A 68 -35.87 -26.10 -3.73
CA GLU A 68 -36.24 -25.06 -2.76
C GLU A 68 -36.97 -25.63 -1.52
N ASP A 69 -37.47 -26.86 -1.55
CA ASP A 69 -37.98 -27.51 -0.34
C ASP A 69 -36.82 -27.91 0.59
N LEU A 70 -35.72 -28.40 0.00
CA LEU A 70 -34.50 -28.71 0.75
C LEU A 70 -33.70 -27.45 1.13
N TYR A 71 -33.71 -26.42 0.29
CA TYR A 71 -32.99 -25.15 0.50
C TYR A 71 -33.95 -23.94 0.47
N PRO A 72 -34.85 -23.81 1.47
CA PRO A 72 -35.95 -22.83 1.45
C PRO A 72 -35.50 -21.37 1.54
N GLU A 73 -34.22 -21.11 1.82
CA GLU A 73 -33.64 -19.77 1.85
C GLU A 73 -32.78 -19.45 0.62
N TYR A 74 -32.68 -20.36 -0.35
CA TYR A 74 -31.89 -20.17 -1.57
C TYR A 74 -32.40 -18.99 -2.41
N TYR A 75 -33.72 -18.77 -2.47
CA TYR A 75 -34.33 -17.65 -3.21
C TYR A 75 -33.77 -16.28 -2.79
N ARG A 76 -33.27 -16.12 -1.55
CA ARG A 76 -32.63 -14.87 -1.08
C ARG A 76 -31.33 -14.54 -1.80
N LYS A 77 -30.72 -15.50 -2.48
CA LYS A 77 -29.51 -15.32 -3.29
C LYS A 77 -29.80 -14.82 -4.71
N SER A 78 -31.07 -14.76 -5.14
CA SER A 78 -31.49 -14.37 -6.50
C SER A 78 -30.99 -13.01 -7.00
N SER A 79 -30.54 -12.12 -6.12
CA SER A 79 -29.71 -10.98 -6.49
C SER A 79 -28.22 -11.34 -6.33
N ASP A 80 -27.66 -12.13 -7.26
CA ASP A 80 -26.28 -12.63 -7.27
C ASP A 80 -25.17 -11.55 -7.28
N TYR A 81 -25.54 -10.27 -7.16
CA TYR A 81 -24.57 -9.21 -6.93
C TYR A 81 -24.03 -9.30 -5.51
N ILE A 82 -22.94 -10.07 -5.34
CA ILE A 82 -22.11 -10.07 -4.13
C ILE A 82 -21.50 -8.66 -4.00
N LYS A 83 -22.21 -7.81 -3.26
CA LYS A 83 -21.84 -6.42 -3.02
C LYS A 83 -20.44 -6.36 -2.39
N GLY A 84 -19.48 -5.78 -3.12
CA GLY A 84 -18.12 -5.57 -2.61
C GLY A 84 -17.17 -6.75 -2.81
N SER A 85 -17.44 -7.62 -3.78
CA SER A 85 -16.48 -8.64 -4.23
C SER A 85 -15.24 -8.01 -4.87
N ASN A 86 -14.08 -8.68 -4.75
CA ASN A 86 -12.86 -8.30 -5.47
C ASN A 86 -12.98 -8.46 -6.99
N LEU A 87 -14.04 -9.12 -7.49
CA LEU A 87 -14.35 -9.17 -8.92
C LEU A 87 -14.58 -7.77 -9.52
N ASP A 88 -15.01 -6.82 -8.68
CA ASP A 88 -15.23 -5.43 -9.10
C ASP A 88 -13.95 -4.57 -8.99
N ALA A 89 -12.83 -5.13 -8.52
CA ALA A 89 -11.56 -4.41 -8.46
C ALA A 89 -11.06 -4.14 -9.90
N PRO A 90 -10.61 -2.91 -10.20
CA PRO A 90 -10.08 -2.60 -11.53
C PRO A 90 -8.77 -3.36 -11.79
N GLU A 91 -8.38 -3.46 -13.05
CA GLU A 91 -7.04 -3.95 -13.40
C GLU A 91 -5.95 -2.99 -12.89
N PRO A 92 -4.79 -3.50 -12.46
CA PRO A 92 -3.64 -2.66 -12.16
C PRO A 92 -3.15 -1.93 -13.40
N PHE A 93 -2.34 -0.88 -13.19
CA PHE A 93 -1.78 -0.10 -14.29
C PHE A 93 -1.08 -0.99 -15.31
N ARG A 94 -1.27 -0.65 -16.59
CA ARG A 94 -0.44 -1.15 -17.67
C ARG A 94 0.98 -0.61 -17.48
N VAL A 95 1.95 -1.45 -17.83
CA VAL A 95 3.36 -1.11 -17.76
C VAL A 95 3.94 -1.19 -19.16
N GLY A 96 4.69 -0.17 -19.56
CA GLY A 96 5.39 -0.15 -20.84
C GLY A 96 6.78 0.46 -20.70
N ARG A 97 7.69 0.13 -21.60
CA ARG A 97 9.01 0.79 -21.71
C ARG A 97 9.04 1.68 -22.93
N ILE A 98 9.52 2.91 -22.76
CA ILE A 98 9.62 3.89 -23.84
C ILE A 98 10.63 3.41 -24.88
N LYS A 99 10.14 3.16 -26.10
CA LYS A 99 10.97 2.89 -27.28
C LYS A 99 11.30 4.18 -28.02
N GLU A 100 10.29 5.03 -28.24
CA GLU A 100 10.43 6.30 -28.96
C GLU A 100 9.58 7.38 -28.30
N ILE A 101 10.08 8.62 -28.32
CA ILE A 101 9.34 9.84 -27.98
C ILE A 101 9.25 10.65 -29.26
N PHE A 102 8.05 11.04 -29.68
CA PHE A 102 7.89 11.75 -30.95
C PHE A 102 6.73 12.74 -30.96
N CYS A 103 6.81 13.69 -31.87
CA CYS A 103 5.71 14.59 -32.23
C CYS A 103 5.47 14.51 -33.74
N HIS A 104 4.21 14.63 -34.18
CA HIS A 104 3.93 14.72 -35.61
C HIS A 104 4.31 16.10 -36.16
N ARG A 105 4.81 16.14 -37.39
CA ARG A 105 5.00 17.39 -38.14
C ARG A 105 3.64 17.95 -38.54
N ARG A 106 3.42 19.24 -38.26
CA ARG A 106 2.27 19.98 -38.80
C ARG A 106 2.49 20.26 -40.29
N SER A 107 1.43 20.61 -41.01
CA SER A 107 1.45 20.96 -42.44
C SER A 107 2.37 22.13 -42.80
N ASN A 108 2.82 22.92 -41.81
CA ASN A 108 3.81 23.98 -41.95
C ASN A 108 5.28 23.53 -41.73
N GLY A 109 5.53 22.23 -41.60
CA GLY A 109 6.86 21.64 -41.38
C GLY A 109 7.40 21.70 -39.95
N LYS A 110 6.72 22.41 -39.02
CA LYS A 110 7.11 22.49 -37.60
C LYS A 110 6.45 21.36 -36.79
N SER A 111 7.16 20.82 -35.79
CA SER A 111 6.61 19.86 -34.84
C SER A 111 5.72 20.54 -33.81
N ASP A 112 4.65 19.85 -33.40
CA ASP A 112 3.87 20.25 -32.23
C ASP A 112 4.49 19.69 -30.96
N THR A 113 5.38 20.45 -30.33
CA THR A 113 6.10 20.00 -29.11
C THR A 113 5.20 19.80 -27.89
N ALA A 114 3.90 20.14 -28.00
CA ALA A 114 2.90 19.92 -26.95
C ALA A 114 2.06 18.63 -27.17
N ASP A 115 1.97 18.10 -28.39
CA ASP A 115 1.32 16.80 -28.69
C ASP A 115 2.34 15.67 -28.69
N VAL A 116 2.94 15.44 -27.52
CA VAL A 116 3.96 14.42 -27.33
C VAL A 116 3.32 13.03 -27.32
N LYS A 117 3.82 12.12 -28.15
CA LYS A 117 3.42 10.71 -28.21
C LYS A 117 4.60 9.80 -27.90
N LEU A 118 4.28 8.62 -27.37
CA LEU A 118 5.25 7.59 -27.03
C LEU A 118 4.95 6.32 -27.82
N THR A 119 5.97 5.71 -28.42
CA THR A 119 5.92 4.29 -28.79
C THR A 119 6.50 3.49 -27.63
N LEU A 120 5.77 2.48 -27.15
CA LEU A 120 6.13 1.67 -25.99
C LEU A 120 6.20 0.19 -26.33
N TYR A 121 7.17 -0.52 -25.75
CA TYR A 121 7.08 -1.97 -25.59
C TYR A 121 6.14 -2.32 -24.45
N LYS A 122 5.18 -3.22 -24.69
CA LYS A 122 4.24 -3.67 -23.67
C LYS A 122 4.91 -4.66 -22.73
N PHE A 123 4.63 -4.55 -21.43
CA PHE A 123 4.92 -5.63 -20.48
C PHE A 123 3.66 -6.41 -20.14
N TYR A 124 3.80 -7.73 -20.12
CA TYR A 124 2.76 -8.63 -19.63
C TYR A 124 2.97 -8.88 -18.14
N ARG A 125 1.90 -8.76 -17.33
CA ARG A 125 1.88 -9.39 -16.01
C ARG A 125 1.59 -10.89 -16.15
N PRO A 126 1.93 -11.72 -15.16
CA PRO A 126 1.59 -13.15 -15.19
C PRO A 126 0.12 -13.42 -15.55
N GLU A 127 -0.81 -12.66 -14.95
CA GLU A 127 -2.24 -12.78 -15.20
C GLU A 127 -2.70 -12.32 -16.59
N ASN A 128 -1.88 -11.57 -17.32
CA ASN A 128 -2.17 -11.14 -18.70
C ASN A 128 -1.79 -12.20 -19.74
N THR A 129 -1.05 -13.24 -19.35
CA THR A 129 -0.65 -14.33 -20.25
C THR A 129 -1.79 -15.33 -20.45
N HIS A 130 -1.58 -16.31 -21.34
CA HIS A 130 -2.51 -17.44 -21.52
C HIS A 130 -2.81 -18.25 -20.24
N LYS A 131 -1.95 -18.16 -19.21
CA LYS A 131 -2.16 -18.82 -17.92
C LYS A 131 -3.24 -18.14 -17.06
N GLY A 132 -3.61 -16.90 -17.38
CA GLY A 132 -4.65 -16.13 -16.69
C GLY A 132 -4.37 -15.91 -15.20
N VAL A 133 -5.42 -15.64 -14.41
CA VAL A 133 -5.32 -15.28 -12.99
C VAL A 133 -4.54 -16.31 -12.15
N LYS A 134 -4.54 -17.59 -12.51
CA LYS A 134 -3.79 -18.63 -11.78
C LYS A 134 -2.28 -18.40 -11.81
N ALA A 135 -1.76 -17.73 -12.84
CA ALA A 135 -0.34 -17.39 -12.95
C ALA A 135 0.10 -16.43 -11.84
N SER A 136 -0.80 -15.60 -11.32
CA SER A 136 -0.47 -14.61 -10.30
C SER A 136 -0.41 -15.19 -8.89
N TYR A 137 -0.86 -16.43 -8.66
CA TYR A 137 -0.95 -17.02 -7.32
C TYR A 137 0.42 -17.19 -6.66
N HIS A 138 1.43 -17.55 -7.45
CA HIS A 138 2.78 -17.83 -6.96
C HIS A 138 3.81 -16.76 -7.37
N ALA A 139 3.54 -16.02 -8.44
CA ALA A 139 4.44 -15.00 -8.96
C ALA A 139 4.59 -13.81 -8.00
N ASP A 140 5.74 -13.13 -8.08
CA ASP A 140 5.95 -11.88 -7.38
C ASP A 140 5.05 -10.78 -7.94
N ILE A 141 4.56 -9.89 -7.07
CA ILE A 141 3.61 -8.84 -7.47
C ILE A 141 4.21 -7.81 -8.46
N ASN A 142 5.53 -7.74 -8.50
CA ASN A 142 6.32 -6.86 -9.36
C ASN A 142 7.09 -7.62 -10.46
N GLN A 143 6.78 -8.90 -10.68
CA GLN A 143 7.30 -9.65 -11.82
C GLN A 143 6.50 -9.31 -13.09
N LEU A 144 7.24 -9.12 -14.19
CA LEU A 144 6.70 -8.89 -15.53
C LEU A 144 7.33 -9.86 -16.54
N TYR A 145 6.77 -9.85 -17.74
CA TYR A 145 7.30 -10.51 -18.93
C TYR A 145 7.53 -9.47 -20.02
N TRP A 146 8.71 -9.50 -20.64
CA TRP A 146 9.02 -8.70 -21.82
C TRP A 146 8.11 -9.07 -22.99
N SER A 147 7.79 -8.11 -23.86
CA SER A 147 7.14 -8.39 -25.14
C SER A 147 7.60 -7.40 -26.21
N ASP A 148 7.80 -7.89 -27.43
CA ASP A 148 8.04 -7.06 -28.61
C ASP A 148 6.73 -6.47 -29.19
N GLU A 149 5.60 -6.64 -28.49
CA GLU A 149 4.39 -5.90 -28.83
C GLU A 149 4.57 -4.41 -28.56
N GLU A 150 4.26 -3.60 -29.57
CA GLU A 150 4.36 -2.15 -29.48
C GLU A 150 2.98 -1.49 -29.39
N VAL A 151 2.92 -0.32 -28.77
CA VAL A 151 1.74 0.55 -28.79
C VAL A 151 2.15 2.02 -28.80
N THR A 152 1.37 2.85 -29.50
CA THR A 152 1.51 4.31 -29.45
C THR A 152 0.44 4.89 -28.53
N VAL A 153 0.87 5.70 -27.55
CA VAL A 153 -0.01 6.42 -26.62
C VAL A 153 0.36 7.90 -26.58
N ARG A 154 -0.56 8.75 -26.08
CA ARG A 154 -0.22 10.15 -25.79
C ARG A 154 0.49 10.26 -24.44
N MET A 155 1.47 11.16 -24.34
CA MET A 155 2.19 11.42 -23.08
C MET A 155 1.24 11.88 -21.97
N SER A 156 0.14 12.55 -22.31
CA SER A 156 -0.89 12.97 -21.36
C SER A 156 -1.58 11.81 -20.63
N GLU A 157 -1.52 10.58 -21.18
CA GLU A 157 -2.09 9.37 -20.58
C GLU A 157 -1.15 8.74 -19.54
N VAL A 158 0.12 9.16 -19.48
CA VAL A 158 1.10 8.64 -18.51
C VAL A 158 0.70 9.02 -17.08
N LEU A 159 0.62 8.00 -16.22
CA LEU A 159 0.26 8.16 -14.81
C LEU A 159 1.47 8.41 -13.92
N GLY A 160 2.66 7.98 -14.35
CA GLY A 160 3.92 8.15 -13.64
C GLY A 160 5.02 7.27 -14.24
N ARG A 161 6.25 7.43 -13.74
CA ARG A 161 7.42 6.64 -14.12
C ARG A 161 7.62 5.42 -13.21
N CYS A 162 8.23 4.36 -13.73
CA CYS A 162 8.65 3.19 -12.97
C CYS A 162 10.01 2.64 -13.46
N GLN A 163 10.66 1.83 -12.62
CA GLN A 163 11.89 1.13 -12.95
C GLN A 163 11.56 -0.31 -13.37
N ILE A 164 12.12 -0.76 -14.49
CA ILE A 164 11.90 -2.11 -15.01
C ILE A 164 13.24 -2.65 -15.47
N GLU A 165 13.80 -3.59 -14.72
CA GLU A 165 15.12 -4.16 -15.00
C GLU A 165 15.04 -5.63 -15.37
N TYR A 166 15.99 -6.08 -16.20
CA TYR A 166 16.19 -7.51 -16.42
C TYR A 166 16.91 -8.09 -15.21
N ALA A 167 16.34 -9.11 -14.56
CA ALA A 167 16.84 -9.54 -13.25
C ALA A 167 18.28 -10.11 -13.29
N GLU A 168 18.72 -10.69 -14.40
CA GLU A 168 20.12 -11.17 -14.55
C GLU A 168 21.14 -10.03 -14.73
N ASP A 169 20.67 -8.80 -15.00
CA ASP A 169 21.51 -7.60 -15.05
C ASP A 169 21.62 -6.91 -13.67
N LEU A 170 20.86 -7.35 -12.66
CA LEU A 170 20.91 -6.78 -11.32
C LEU A 170 22.23 -7.14 -10.62
N ILE A 171 22.80 -6.17 -9.91
CA ILE A 171 24.00 -6.34 -9.08
C ILE A 171 23.70 -6.92 -7.69
N GLU A 172 22.43 -6.96 -7.33
CA GLU A 172 21.88 -7.38 -6.04
C GLU A 172 20.79 -8.44 -6.26
N SER A 173 20.29 -9.05 -5.18
CA SER A 173 19.20 -10.01 -5.32
C SER A 173 17.90 -9.33 -5.76
N VAL A 174 16.99 -10.07 -6.40
CA VAL A 174 15.65 -9.55 -6.76
C VAL A 174 14.89 -9.02 -5.54
N GLN A 175 15.08 -9.65 -4.37
CA GLN A 175 14.44 -9.20 -3.12
C GLN A 175 15.02 -7.87 -2.63
N ASP A 176 16.34 -7.70 -2.66
CA ASP A 176 17.00 -6.45 -2.26
C ASP A 176 16.63 -5.31 -3.22
N TYR A 177 16.67 -5.58 -4.52
CA TYR A 177 16.21 -4.64 -5.55
C TYR A 177 14.76 -4.23 -5.31
N SER A 178 13.86 -5.19 -5.09
CA SER A 178 12.42 -4.93 -4.91
C SER A 178 12.10 -4.17 -3.63
N SER A 179 12.85 -4.41 -2.55
CA SER A 179 12.65 -3.73 -1.26
C SER A 179 13.39 -2.40 -1.15
N GLY A 180 14.40 -2.17 -1.99
CA GLY A 180 15.22 -0.96 -1.97
C GLY A 180 14.55 0.30 -2.49
N GLY A 181 13.31 0.24 -2.99
CA GLY A 181 12.57 1.44 -3.39
C GLY A 181 11.19 1.18 -4.00
N PRO A 182 10.36 2.24 -4.10
CA PRO A 182 9.05 2.15 -4.73
C PRO A 182 9.15 1.99 -6.26
N ASP A 183 8.06 1.55 -6.89
CA ASP A 183 7.89 1.54 -8.35
C ASP A 183 8.94 0.70 -9.11
N ARG A 184 9.46 -0.35 -8.47
CA ARG A 184 10.46 -1.28 -9.03
C ARG A 184 9.84 -2.59 -9.50
N PHE A 185 10.02 -2.88 -10.77
CA PHE A 185 9.64 -4.11 -11.44
C PHE A 185 10.86 -4.81 -12.01
N TYR A 186 10.72 -6.11 -12.26
CA TYR A 186 11.71 -6.89 -12.96
C TYR A 186 11.06 -7.89 -13.92
N PHE A 187 11.85 -8.41 -14.85
CA PHE A 187 11.47 -9.54 -15.70
C PHE A 187 12.67 -10.49 -15.86
N LEU A 188 12.36 -11.75 -16.14
CA LEU A 188 13.34 -12.82 -16.41
C LEU A 188 13.14 -13.44 -17.80
N GLU A 189 11.91 -13.44 -18.29
CA GLU A 189 11.52 -14.09 -19.54
C GLU A 189 10.73 -13.09 -20.41
N ALA A 190 10.73 -13.32 -21.71
CA ALA A 190 9.80 -12.73 -22.64
C ALA A 190 8.58 -13.63 -22.83
N TYR A 191 7.42 -13.03 -23.11
CA TYR A 191 6.19 -13.75 -23.43
C TYR A 191 5.78 -13.49 -24.88
N ASN A 192 5.63 -14.57 -25.64
CA ASN A 192 5.14 -14.54 -27.00
C ASN A 192 3.65 -14.92 -27.06
N ALA A 193 2.79 -13.93 -27.31
CA ALA A 193 1.34 -14.14 -27.31
C ALA A 193 0.84 -15.06 -28.45
N ARG A 194 1.58 -15.15 -29.56
CA ARG A 194 1.19 -15.98 -30.73
C ARG A 194 1.42 -17.45 -30.47
N SER A 195 2.63 -17.81 -30.04
CA SER A 195 3.00 -19.19 -29.69
C SER A 195 2.55 -19.59 -28.29
N LYS A 196 2.17 -18.62 -27.44
CA LYS A 196 1.87 -18.81 -26.02
C LYS A 196 3.04 -19.44 -25.24
N SER A 197 4.27 -19.13 -25.64
CA SER A 197 5.50 -19.62 -25.01
C SER A 197 6.22 -18.53 -24.22
N PHE A 198 7.11 -18.96 -23.33
CA PHE A 198 8.07 -18.11 -22.63
C PHE A 198 9.46 -18.39 -23.22
N GLU A 199 10.23 -17.34 -23.46
CA GLU A 199 11.54 -17.40 -24.09
C GLU A 199 12.52 -16.43 -23.42
N ASP A 200 13.81 -16.57 -23.69
CA ASP A 200 14.80 -15.62 -23.19
C ASP A 200 14.53 -14.22 -23.78
N PRO A 201 14.61 -13.14 -22.98
CA PRO A 201 14.41 -11.80 -23.50
C PRO A 201 15.45 -11.44 -24.57
N PRO A 202 15.05 -10.70 -25.62
CA PRO A 202 15.99 -10.31 -26.66
C PRO A 202 17.02 -9.31 -26.13
N ASN A 203 18.20 -9.23 -26.78
CA ASN A 203 19.29 -8.38 -26.31
C ASN A 203 18.96 -6.87 -26.24
N HIS A 204 17.98 -6.39 -27.02
CA HIS A 204 17.52 -4.99 -26.92
C HIS A 204 16.59 -4.74 -25.73
N ALA A 205 16.09 -5.79 -25.08
CA ALA A 205 15.37 -5.69 -23.81
C ALA A 205 16.31 -5.44 -22.62
N ARG A 206 17.61 -5.69 -22.77
CA ARG A 206 18.59 -5.49 -21.70
C ARG A 206 19.02 -4.02 -21.61
N SER A 207 19.29 -3.57 -20.39
CA SER A 207 19.77 -2.22 -20.15
C SER A 207 21.14 -2.00 -20.81
N ALA A 208 21.34 -0.86 -21.48
CA ALA A 208 22.57 -0.57 -22.22
C ALA A 208 23.84 -0.59 -21.34
N VAL A 209 23.67 -0.42 -20.03
CA VAL A 209 24.73 -0.44 -19.01
C VAL A 209 25.43 -1.80 -18.91
N HIS A 210 24.76 -2.90 -19.31
CA HIS A 210 25.29 -4.27 -19.23
C HIS A 210 25.36 -5.00 -20.58
N LYS A 211 25.37 -4.27 -21.70
CA LYS A 211 25.65 -4.87 -23.02
C LYS A 211 27.10 -5.40 -23.08
N GLY A 212 27.26 -6.66 -22.71
CA GLY A 212 28.36 -7.53 -23.10
C GLY A 212 29.63 -7.45 -22.24
N LYS A 213 29.73 -8.33 -21.24
CA LYS A 213 30.99 -9.07 -21.02
C LYS A 213 30.83 -10.45 -21.63
N GLY A 214 31.12 -10.57 -22.92
CA GLY A 214 31.70 -11.81 -23.42
C GLY A 214 32.93 -12.14 -22.58
N LYS A 215 33.22 -13.43 -22.39
CA LYS A 215 34.39 -13.94 -21.66
C LYS A 215 35.67 -13.24 -22.14
N GLY A 216 36.08 -12.19 -21.44
CA GLY A 216 37.23 -11.36 -21.79
C GLY A 216 37.66 -10.55 -20.58
N LYS A 217 38.83 -10.89 -20.03
CA LYS A 217 39.47 -10.16 -18.93
C LYS A 217 39.80 -8.74 -19.40
N GLY A 218 39.07 -7.74 -18.90
CA GLY A 218 39.37 -6.33 -19.10
C GLY A 218 38.94 -5.51 -17.89
N LYS A 219 39.92 -5.03 -17.11
CA LYS A 219 39.72 -4.08 -16.02
C LYS A 219 39.55 -2.69 -16.63
N GLY A 220 38.32 -2.17 -16.62
CA GLY A 220 38.00 -0.78 -16.94
C GLY A 220 37.17 -0.21 -15.80
N TRP A 221 37.76 0.67 -15.00
CA TRP A 221 37.14 1.31 -13.84
C TRP A 221 36.40 2.55 -14.35
N PHE A 222 35.08 2.47 -14.48
CA PHE A 222 34.24 3.65 -14.71
C PHE A 222 33.35 3.88 -13.48
N LYS A 223 33.45 5.09 -12.95
CA LYS A 223 32.72 5.60 -11.77
C LYS A 223 31.21 5.55 -12.06
N LEU A 224 30.50 4.63 -11.42
CA LEU A 224 29.04 4.66 -11.36
C LEU A 224 28.61 5.89 -10.57
N TRP A 225 27.61 6.60 -11.09
CA TRP A 225 26.80 7.52 -10.30
C TRP A 225 25.95 6.67 -9.36
N HIS A 226 26.54 6.30 -8.22
CA HIS A 226 25.78 5.87 -7.06
C HIS A 226 24.88 7.03 -6.66
N VAL A 227 23.58 6.89 -6.88
CA VAL A 227 22.62 7.56 -6.02
C VAL A 227 22.62 6.73 -4.73
N GLU A 228 23.55 7.02 -3.83
CA GLU A 228 23.49 6.58 -2.44
C GLU A 228 22.21 7.14 -1.84
N MET A 229 21.15 6.34 -1.84
CA MET A 229 19.91 6.63 -1.12
C MET A 229 19.77 5.71 0.09
N ASN A 230 20.88 5.49 0.80
CA ASN A 230 20.86 5.07 2.20
C ASN A 230 21.42 6.21 3.06
N HIS A 231 20.84 7.40 2.94
CA HIS A 231 20.92 8.33 4.05
C HIS A 231 20.15 7.67 5.20
N LEU A 232 20.87 7.00 6.12
CA LEU A 232 20.34 6.65 7.43
C LEU A 232 20.06 7.97 8.14
N PHE A 233 18.86 8.52 7.91
CA PHE A 233 18.36 9.59 8.75
C PHE A 233 18.23 9.03 10.17
N PRO A 234 18.61 9.81 11.20
CA PRO A 234 18.37 9.41 12.57
C PRO A 234 16.87 9.10 12.75
N LYS A 235 16.57 7.92 13.31
CA LYS A 235 15.19 7.51 13.58
C LYS A 235 14.57 8.46 14.61
N TYR A 236 13.31 8.81 14.42
CA TYR A 236 12.57 9.61 15.39
C TYR A 236 12.29 8.81 16.65
N ARG A 237 12.73 9.34 17.80
CA ARG A 237 12.36 8.81 19.11
C ARG A 237 10.86 8.95 19.32
N THR A 238 10.17 7.82 19.42
CA THR A 238 8.72 7.75 19.30
C THR A 238 8.04 7.33 20.60
N LEU A 239 6.93 8.01 20.91
CA LEU A 239 5.97 7.64 21.93
C LEU A 239 4.69 7.14 21.25
N ASP A 240 4.32 5.88 21.50
CA ASP A 240 3.08 5.27 21.03
C ASP A 240 2.07 5.16 22.17
N VAL A 241 1.00 5.97 22.13
CA VAL A 241 -0.05 5.97 23.15
C VAL A 241 -1.24 5.16 22.67
N PHE A 242 -1.79 4.30 23.53
CA PHE A 242 -2.80 3.30 23.16
C PHE A 242 -2.22 2.29 22.16
N SER A 243 -1.01 1.81 22.45
CA SER A 243 -0.18 1.10 21.48
C SER A 243 -0.74 -0.26 21.06
N GLY A 244 -1.65 -0.85 21.84
CA GLY A 244 -2.08 -2.23 21.64
C GLY A 244 -0.87 -3.17 21.61
N CYS A 245 -0.90 -4.16 20.72
CA CYS A 245 0.24 -5.05 20.49
C CYS A 245 1.34 -4.42 19.61
N GLY A 246 1.20 -3.17 19.17
CA GLY A 246 2.25 -2.44 18.46
C GLY A 246 2.17 -2.43 16.93
N GLY A 247 1.04 -2.81 16.32
CA GLY A 247 0.93 -2.84 14.85
C GLY A 247 1.18 -1.50 14.15
N LEU A 248 0.90 -0.37 14.79
CA LEU A 248 1.23 0.96 14.27
C LEU A 248 2.74 1.25 14.37
N SER A 249 3.35 0.95 15.52
CA SER A 249 4.79 1.05 15.72
C SER A 249 5.59 0.17 14.77
N GLU A 250 5.16 -1.09 14.57
CA GLU A 250 5.77 -2.04 13.64
C GLU A 250 5.83 -1.47 12.21
N GLY A 251 4.72 -0.91 11.71
CA GLY A 251 4.69 -0.28 10.40
C GLY A 251 5.66 0.90 10.26
N PHE A 252 5.87 1.69 11.33
CA PHE A 252 6.84 2.78 11.32
C PHE A 252 8.29 2.30 11.45
N HIS A 253 8.54 1.20 12.19
CA HIS A 253 9.87 0.58 12.27
C HIS A 253 10.27 0.00 10.92
N GLN A 254 9.33 -0.69 10.23
CA GLN A 254 9.52 -1.18 8.85
C GLN A 254 9.78 -0.05 7.85
N ALA A 255 9.15 1.11 8.03
CA ALA A 255 9.42 2.29 7.21
C ALA A 255 10.80 2.92 7.48
N GLY A 256 11.53 2.46 8.52
CA GLY A 256 12.86 2.94 8.87
C GLY A 256 12.91 4.34 9.46
N ILE A 257 11.77 4.97 9.75
CA ILE A 257 11.70 6.37 10.19
C ILE A 257 11.66 6.55 11.70
N SER A 258 11.31 5.50 12.45
CA SER A 258 11.08 5.63 13.88
C SER A 258 11.71 4.51 14.71
N GLU A 259 11.92 4.84 15.97
CA GLU A 259 12.27 3.92 17.04
C GLU A 259 11.34 4.22 18.22
N SER A 260 10.48 3.26 18.56
CA SER A 260 9.53 3.42 19.67
C SER A 260 10.26 3.20 20.99
N LEU A 261 10.61 4.27 21.69
CA LEU A 261 11.30 4.18 22.99
C LEU A 261 10.33 4.11 24.16
N TRP A 262 9.10 4.58 23.96
CA TRP A 262 8.04 4.56 24.95
C TRP A 262 6.72 4.10 24.35
N ALA A 263 6.00 3.26 25.08
CA ALA A 263 4.65 2.84 24.73
C ALA A 263 3.74 2.87 25.97
N ILE A 264 2.48 3.28 25.79
CA ILE A 264 1.48 3.29 26.86
C ILE A 264 0.30 2.41 26.43
N GLU A 265 0.09 1.31 27.15
CA GLU A 265 -1.03 0.39 26.93
C GLU A 265 -1.59 -0.08 28.26
N MET A 266 -2.84 0.26 28.55
CA MET A 266 -3.47 -0.07 29.83
C MET A 266 -3.83 -1.57 29.94
N TRP A 267 -4.07 -2.25 28.82
CA TRP A 267 -4.46 -3.65 28.79
C TRP A 267 -3.23 -4.57 28.76
N GLU A 268 -2.96 -5.19 29.90
CA GLU A 268 -1.73 -5.96 30.15
C GLU A 268 -1.38 -7.00 29.07
N PRO A 269 -2.30 -7.83 28.54
CA PRO A 269 -1.96 -8.76 27.46
C PRO A 269 -1.40 -8.08 26.21
N ALA A 270 -1.93 -6.92 25.84
CA ALA A 270 -1.42 -6.14 24.70
C ALA A 270 -0.08 -5.48 25.03
N ALA A 271 0.09 -4.95 26.25
CA ALA A 271 1.35 -4.40 26.72
C ALA A 271 2.47 -5.46 26.71
N GLN A 272 2.18 -6.69 27.13
CA GLN A 272 3.12 -7.81 27.07
C GLN A 272 3.47 -8.17 25.63
N ALA A 273 2.49 -8.23 24.72
CA ALA A 273 2.75 -8.43 23.30
C ALA A 273 3.65 -7.33 22.71
N PHE A 274 3.44 -6.06 23.12
CA PHE A 274 4.32 -4.96 22.70
C PHE A 274 5.76 -5.16 23.19
N ARG A 275 5.96 -5.54 24.47
CA ARG A 275 7.28 -5.81 25.07
C ARG A 275 8.03 -6.92 24.33
N LEU A 276 7.34 -8.00 23.96
CA LEU A 276 7.95 -9.13 23.25
C LEU A 276 8.52 -8.73 21.89
N ASN A 277 7.84 -7.84 21.17
CA ASN A 277 8.27 -7.39 19.84
C ASN A 277 9.25 -6.21 19.90
N ASN A 278 9.32 -5.50 21.03
CA ASN A 278 10.09 -4.27 21.16
C ASN A 278 10.92 -4.27 22.47
N PRO A 279 11.99 -5.10 22.56
CA PRO A 279 12.75 -5.27 23.79
C PRO A 279 13.47 -4.00 24.28
N GLY A 280 13.71 -3.03 23.38
CA GLY A 280 14.30 -1.73 23.73
C GLY A 280 13.30 -0.68 24.22
N THR A 281 12.00 -0.97 24.20
CA THR A 281 10.96 0.00 24.55
C THR A 281 10.59 -0.05 26.03
N THR A 282 10.49 1.13 26.66
CA THR A 282 9.85 1.24 27.97
C THR A 282 8.34 1.21 27.80
N VAL A 283 7.70 0.10 28.17
CA VAL A 283 6.25 -0.09 28.09
C VAL A 283 5.60 0.17 29.44
N PHE A 284 4.71 1.16 29.51
CA PHE A 284 3.93 1.51 30.68
C PHE A 284 2.56 0.83 30.63
N THR A 285 2.32 -0.14 31.53
CA THR A 285 0.97 -0.73 31.70
C THR A 285 0.12 0.12 32.63
N GLU A 286 -0.25 1.33 32.19
CA GLU A 286 -0.98 2.30 33.01
C GLU A 286 -2.01 3.10 32.18
N ASP A 287 -2.93 3.78 32.86
CA ASP A 287 -3.77 4.79 32.21
C ASP A 287 -2.89 5.98 31.77
N CYS A 288 -2.97 6.35 30.49
CA CYS A 288 -2.26 7.48 29.93
C CYS A 288 -2.46 8.80 30.70
N ASN A 289 -3.60 9.01 31.37
CA ASN A 289 -3.84 10.22 32.15
C ASN A 289 -2.97 10.27 33.42
N VAL A 290 -2.71 9.12 34.03
CA VAL A 290 -1.85 9.02 35.23
C VAL A 290 -0.42 9.37 34.86
N LEU A 291 0.10 8.76 33.79
CA LEU A 291 1.46 9.02 33.32
C LEU A 291 1.66 10.49 32.93
N LEU A 292 0.71 11.09 32.19
CA LEU A 292 0.78 12.51 31.83
C LEU A 292 0.78 13.40 33.07
N LYS A 293 -0.01 13.07 34.08
CA LYS A 293 -0.05 13.81 35.34
C LYS A 293 1.30 13.78 36.06
N LEU A 294 1.97 12.63 36.10
CA LEU A 294 3.29 12.47 36.72
C LEU A 294 4.35 13.36 36.04
N VAL A 295 4.43 13.34 34.70
CA VAL A 295 5.40 14.20 33.99
C VAL A 295 5.07 15.69 34.14
N MET A 296 3.78 16.05 34.23
CA MET A 296 3.36 17.43 34.48
C MET A 296 3.66 17.89 35.92
N SER A 297 3.74 16.97 36.89
CA SER A 297 4.17 17.27 38.26
C SER A 297 5.69 17.26 38.45
N GLY A 298 6.47 17.05 37.38
CA GLY A 298 7.94 17.04 37.42
C GLY A 298 8.57 15.71 37.81
N GLU A 299 7.79 14.64 37.88
CA GLU A 299 8.30 13.30 38.16
C GLU A 299 9.15 12.78 36.97
N LYS A 300 10.25 12.11 37.30
CA LYS A 300 11.15 11.50 36.31
C LYS A 300 10.96 10.01 36.15
N THR A 301 10.29 9.38 37.11
CA THR A 301 10.03 7.94 37.15
C THR A 301 8.62 7.67 37.66
N ASN A 302 8.01 6.56 37.24
CA ASN A 302 6.79 6.07 37.90
C ASN A 302 7.14 5.27 39.18
N SER A 303 6.10 4.74 39.85
CA SER A 303 6.25 3.91 41.05
C SER A 303 7.03 2.61 40.84
N LEU A 304 7.18 2.16 39.59
CA LEU A 304 7.96 0.99 39.20
C LEU A 304 9.41 1.32 38.82
N GLY A 305 9.83 2.58 38.97
CA GLY A 305 11.18 3.03 38.60
C GLY A 305 11.41 3.18 37.10
N GLN A 306 10.37 3.08 36.26
CA GLN A 306 10.48 3.27 34.82
C GLN A 306 10.66 4.75 34.51
N LYS A 307 11.68 5.09 33.70
CA LYS A 307 11.98 6.47 33.31
C LYS A 307 10.87 7.05 32.42
N LEU A 308 10.27 8.15 32.88
CA LEU A 308 9.24 8.86 32.14
C LEU A 308 9.85 9.74 31.03
N PRO A 309 9.29 9.74 29.80
CA PRO A 309 9.75 10.66 28.75
C PRO A 309 9.55 12.12 29.19
N GLN A 310 10.50 12.99 28.85
CA GLN A 310 10.47 14.42 29.17
C GLN A 310 10.35 15.26 27.89
N LYS A 311 10.17 16.58 28.03
CA LYS A 311 10.19 17.49 26.88
C LYS A 311 11.55 17.42 26.18
N GLY A 312 11.54 17.28 24.86
CA GLY A 312 12.74 17.07 24.03
C GLY A 312 13.07 15.60 23.76
N ASP A 313 12.55 14.67 24.55
CA ASP A 313 12.76 13.24 24.36
C ASP A 313 11.91 12.71 23.19
N VAL A 314 10.64 13.12 23.12
CA VAL A 314 9.65 12.65 22.13
C VAL A 314 9.70 13.49 20.86
N GLU A 315 10.13 12.90 19.75
CA GLU A 315 10.18 13.55 18.44
C GLU A 315 8.99 13.20 17.55
N MET A 316 8.43 12.00 17.71
CA MET A 316 7.20 11.58 17.06
C MET A 316 6.20 11.03 18.08
N LEU A 317 4.94 11.42 17.95
CA LEU A 317 3.84 10.93 18.78
C LEU A 317 2.81 10.25 17.88
N CYS A 318 2.55 8.96 18.12
CA CYS A 318 1.54 8.19 17.40
C CYS A 318 0.58 7.51 18.38
N GLY A 319 -0.61 7.15 17.91
CA GLY A 319 -1.61 6.54 18.78
C GLY A 319 -3.02 6.44 18.19
N GLY A 320 -3.77 5.48 18.71
CA GLY A 320 -5.15 5.18 18.32
C GLY A 320 -6.14 5.33 19.47
N PRO A 321 -6.45 6.55 19.95
CA PRO A 321 -7.31 6.73 21.12
C PRO A 321 -8.68 6.07 20.91
N PRO A 322 -9.13 5.20 21.82
CA PRO A 322 -10.32 4.40 21.62
C PRO A 322 -11.58 5.26 21.59
N CYS A 323 -12.34 5.12 20.50
CA CYS A 323 -13.48 5.98 20.18
C CYS A 323 -14.82 5.25 20.46
N GLN A 324 -14.94 4.48 21.55
CA GLN A 324 -16.15 3.66 21.79
C GLN A 324 -17.39 4.46 22.19
N GLY A 325 -17.27 5.68 22.71
CA GLY A 325 -18.43 6.59 22.89
C GLY A 325 -19.03 7.08 21.58
N PHE A 326 -18.39 6.77 20.43
CA PHE A 326 -18.60 7.43 19.15
C PHE A 326 -19.14 6.53 18.03
N SER A 327 -19.53 5.28 18.32
CA SER A 327 -20.21 4.42 17.36
C SER A 327 -21.73 4.68 17.34
N GLY A 328 -22.32 4.90 16.17
CA GLY A 328 -23.76 5.14 16.01
C GLY A 328 -24.68 3.98 16.48
N MET A 329 -24.11 2.81 16.81
CA MET A 329 -24.83 1.63 17.31
C MET A 329 -24.79 1.48 18.83
N ASN A 330 -24.13 2.38 19.59
CA ASN A 330 -24.16 2.29 21.03
C ASN A 330 -25.47 2.86 21.60
N ARG A 331 -26.32 1.95 22.09
CA ARG A 331 -27.61 2.19 22.78
C ARG A 331 -27.51 3.11 24.02
N PHE A 332 -26.29 3.51 24.42
CA PHE A 332 -25.95 4.27 25.62
C PHE A 332 -25.18 5.59 25.33
N ASN A 333 -25.64 6.37 24.35
CA ASN A 333 -25.03 7.63 23.88
C ASN A 333 -24.97 8.76 24.95
N SER A 334 -25.62 8.60 26.11
CA SER A 334 -25.76 9.64 27.14
C SER A 334 -25.09 9.35 28.49
N ARG A 335 -24.50 8.17 28.72
CA ARG A 335 -23.86 7.83 30.02
C ARG A 335 -22.48 8.47 30.17
N THR A 336 -22.10 8.75 31.43
CA THR A 336 -20.80 9.34 31.86
C THR A 336 -19.59 8.62 31.26
N TYR A 337 -19.68 7.29 31.09
CA TYR A 337 -18.65 6.45 30.46
C TYR A 337 -18.38 6.80 28.99
N SER A 338 -19.41 7.19 28.23
CA SER A 338 -19.26 7.66 26.85
C SER A 338 -18.59 9.04 26.79
N LYS A 339 -18.81 9.92 27.79
CA LYS A 339 -18.07 11.19 27.91
C LYS A 339 -16.59 10.96 28.24
N PHE A 340 -16.27 9.96 29.07
CA PHE A 340 -14.90 9.56 29.42
C PHE A 340 -14.13 8.95 28.25
N LYS A 341 -14.72 8.05 27.46
CA LYS A 341 -14.04 7.57 26.24
C LYS A 341 -13.90 8.66 25.17
N ASN A 342 -14.78 9.66 25.19
CA ASN A 342 -14.60 10.85 24.37
C ASN A 342 -13.47 11.76 24.84
N SER A 343 -13.07 11.67 26.12
CA SER A 343 -11.98 12.48 26.66
C SER A 343 -10.60 11.94 26.32
N LEU A 344 -10.43 10.68 25.89
CA LEU A 344 -9.11 10.13 25.56
C LEU A 344 -8.49 10.77 24.31
N VAL A 345 -9.32 11.29 23.38
CA VAL A 345 -8.83 12.15 22.28
C VAL A 345 -8.24 13.45 22.85
N VAL A 346 -8.87 14.02 23.87
CA VAL A 346 -8.37 15.22 24.55
C VAL A 346 -7.09 14.90 25.32
N SER A 347 -7.05 13.80 26.06
CA SER A 347 -5.83 13.32 26.73
C SER A 347 -4.68 13.19 25.74
N TYR A 348 -4.93 12.56 24.58
CA TYR A 348 -3.92 12.40 23.52
C TYR A 348 -3.46 13.73 22.92
N LEU A 349 -4.38 14.69 22.74
CA LEU A 349 -4.03 16.06 22.33
C LEU A 349 -3.22 16.79 23.42
N SER A 350 -3.46 16.52 24.71
CA SER A 350 -2.64 17.06 25.81
C SER A 350 -1.22 16.50 25.79
N TYR A 351 -1.02 15.24 25.41
CA TYR A 351 0.32 14.69 25.14
C TYR A 351 1.02 15.48 24.03
N CYS A 352 0.33 15.74 22.91
CA CYS A 352 0.87 16.53 21.81
C CYS A 352 1.25 17.95 22.25
N ASP A 353 0.37 18.62 23.01
CA ASP A 353 0.63 19.98 23.51
C ASP A 353 1.79 20.04 24.52
N TYR A 354 1.90 19.04 25.39
CA TYR A 354 2.97 18.99 26.39
C TYR A 354 4.34 18.69 25.77
N TYR A 355 4.44 17.64 24.95
CA TYR A 355 5.72 17.16 24.40
C TYR A 355 6.19 17.93 23.18
N ARG A 356 5.27 18.57 22.43
CA ARG A 356 5.56 19.29 21.18
C ARG A 356 6.43 18.47 20.19
N PRO A 357 6.00 17.25 19.80
CA PRO A 357 6.75 16.42 18.85
C PRO A 357 6.85 17.07 17.47
N LYS A 358 7.87 16.71 16.69
CA LYS A 358 8.01 17.14 15.28
C LYS A 358 6.84 16.64 14.43
N PHE A 359 6.44 15.38 14.64
CA PHE A 359 5.33 14.74 13.93
C PHE A 359 4.32 14.13 14.89
N PHE A 360 3.04 14.23 14.52
CA PHE A 360 1.91 13.69 15.26
C PHE A 360 1.01 12.88 14.32
N LEU A 361 0.63 11.67 14.73
CA LEU A 361 -0.33 10.83 14.01
C LEU A 361 -1.43 10.34 14.95
N LEU A 362 -2.68 10.62 14.60
CA LEU A 362 -3.85 10.04 15.24
C LEU A 362 -4.56 9.10 14.25
N GLU A 363 -4.60 7.82 14.58
CA GLU A 363 -5.38 6.81 13.86
C GLU A 363 -6.74 6.60 14.51
N ASN A 364 -7.80 6.46 13.71
CA ASN A 364 -9.09 6.05 14.22
C ASN A 364 -9.99 5.34 13.19
N VAL A 365 -11.13 4.84 13.65
CA VAL A 365 -12.17 4.32 12.76
C VAL A 365 -12.63 5.38 11.76
N ARG A 366 -13.01 4.96 10.53
CA ARG A 366 -13.50 5.86 9.48
C ARG A 366 -14.55 6.86 9.96
N ASN A 367 -15.45 6.46 10.85
CA ASN A 367 -16.56 7.31 11.30
C ASN A 367 -16.15 8.44 12.27
N PHE A 368 -14.88 8.49 12.71
CA PHE A 368 -14.34 9.60 13.48
C PHE A 368 -14.58 10.95 12.80
N VAL A 369 -14.40 11.00 11.47
CA VAL A 369 -14.56 12.21 10.66
C VAL A 369 -16.01 12.71 10.53
N SER A 370 -17.00 11.84 10.77
CA SER A 370 -18.43 12.16 10.64
C SER A 370 -19.15 12.31 11.99
N PHE A 371 -18.49 11.96 13.09
CA PHE A 371 -19.17 11.85 14.37
C PHE A 371 -19.63 13.21 14.94
N LYS A 372 -20.85 13.26 15.48
CA LYS A 372 -21.55 14.46 16.00
C LYS A 372 -21.43 15.62 15.01
N ASN A 373 -21.88 15.39 13.77
CA ASN A 373 -21.77 16.35 12.68
C ASN A 373 -20.33 16.86 12.50
N SER A 374 -19.40 15.90 12.48
CA SER A 374 -17.95 16.14 12.35
C SER A 374 -17.34 17.02 13.46
N MET A 375 -18.02 17.24 14.58
CA MET A 375 -17.54 18.14 15.62
C MET A 375 -16.26 17.64 16.28
N VAL A 376 -16.10 16.33 16.45
CA VAL A 376 -14.88 15.73 17.01
C VAL A 376 -13.68 16.05 16.14
N LEU A 377 -13.79 15.80 14.83
CA LEU A 377 -12.76 16.16 13.87
C LEU A 377 -12.44 17.66 13.91
N LYS A 378 -13.47 18.52 13.84
CA LYS A 378 -13.30 19.97 13.84
C LYS A 378 -12.61 20.47 15.12
N LEU A 379 -12.96 19.94 16.29
CA LEU A 379 -12.29 20.29 17.55
C LEU A 379 -10.85 19.77 17.61
N THR A 380 -10.59 18.53 17.18
CA THR A 380 -9.23 17.99 17.10
C THR A 380 -8.33 18.87 16.23
N LEU A 381 -8.78 19.22 15.02
CA LEU A 381 -8.03 20.11 14.12
C LEU A 381 -7.89 21.51 14.73
N ARG A 382 -8.95 22.06 15.35
CA ARG A 382 -8.89 23.37 16.01
C ARG A 382 -7.85 23.41 17.13
N CYS A 383 -7.75 22.34 17.92
CA CYS A 383 -6.75 22.21 18.97
C CYS A 383 -5.33 22.20 18.39
N LEU A 384 -5.07 21.38 17.35
CA LEU A 384 -3.76 21.33 16.68
C LEU A 384 -3.36 22.69 16.08
N VAL A 385 -4.28 23.36 15.39
CA VAL A 385 -4.05 24.72 14.86
C VAL A 385 -3.78 25.71 15.98
N ARG A 386 -4.51 25.62 17.11
CA ARG A 386 -4.26 26.48 18.28
C ARG A 386 -2.89 26.24 18.91
N MET A 387 -2.39 25.01 18.87
CA MET A 387 -1.02 24.68 19.28
C MET A 387 0.03 25.20 18.29
N GLY A 388 -0.36 25.62 17.08
CA GLY A 388 0.55 26.10 16.03
C GLY A 388 1.03 25.02 15.05
N TYR A 389 0.44 23.82 15.10
CA TYR A 389 0.78 22.75 14.17
C TYR A 389 0.18 22.99 12.78
N GLN A 390 0.92 22.59 11.75
CA GLN A 390 0.33 22.25 10.46
C GLN A 390 -0.45 20.95 10.65
N CYS A 391 -1.66 20.84 10.11
CA CYS A 391 -2.42 19.60 10.23
C CYS A 391 -3.32 19.34 9.02
N THR A 392 -3.59 18.06 8.77
CA THR A 392 -4.53 17.59 7.76
C THR A 392 -5.23 16.31 8.23
N PHE A 393 -6.29 15.92 7.54
CA PHE A 393 -7.01 14.67 7.78
C PHE A 393 -7.33 13.95 6.46
N GLY A 394 -7.46 12.63 6.53
CA GLY A 394 -7.77 11.79 5.38
C GLY A 394 -8.36 10.45 5.82
N VAL A 395 -8.99 9.74 4.88
CA VAL A 395 -9.44 8.37 5.08
C VAL A 395 -8.66 7.48 4.13
N LEU A 396 -8.03 6.44 4.66
CA LEU A 396 -7.29 5.45 3.88
C LEU A 396 -7.99 4.10 3.96
N GLN A 397 -7.89 3.30 2.90
CA GLN A 397 -8.37 1.92 2.84
C GLN A 397 -7.19 0.95 2.88
N ALA A 398 -7.11 0.12 3.92
CA ALA A 398 -5.99 -0.80 4.12
C ALA A 398 -5.73 -1.71 2.90
N GLY A 399 -6.80 -2.21 2.26
CA GLY A 399 -6.69 -3.06 1.07
C GLY A 399 -5.92 -2.44 -0.11
N GLN A 400 -5.85 -1.11 -0.20
CA GLN A 400 -5.04 -0.41 -1.22
C GLN A 400 -3.53 -0.44 -0.90
N TYR A 401 -3.12 -0.98 0.24
CA TYR A 401 -1.75 -1.07 0.72
C TYR A 401 -1.33 -2.53 1.00
N GLY A 402 -1.93 -3.49 0.29
CA GLY A 402 -1.39 -4.85 0.22
C GLY A 402 -1.94 -5.83 1.24
N VAL A 403 -3.17 -5.64 1.73
CA VAL A 403 -3.85 -6.62 2.60
C VAL A 403 -5.19 -7.08 2.03
N ALA A 404 -5.54 -8.35 2.25
CA ALA A 404 -6.82 -8.92 1.84
C ALA A 404 -7.98 -8.53 2.78
N GLN A 405 -8.05 -7.25 3.18
CA GLN A 405 -9.02 -6.77 4.16
C GLN A 405 -9.62 -5.42 3.78
N THR A 406 -10.95 -5.34 3.81
CA THR A 406 -11.65 -4.04 3.74
C THR A 406 -11.66 -3.36 5.09
N ARG A 407 -10.82 -2.33 5.26
CA ARG A 407 -10.63 -1.62 6.54
C ARG A 407 -10.28 -0.15 6.28
N ARG A 408 -11.29 0.70 6.33
CA ARG A 408 -11.12 2.16 6.25
C ARG A 408 -10.77 2.76 7.60
N ARG A 409 -9.79 3.67 7.63
CA ARG A 409 -9.32 4.34 8.85
C ARG A 409 -9.18 5.83 8.60
N ALA A 410 -9.58 6.64 9.56
CA ALA A 410 -9.34 8.07 9.58
C ALA A 410 -7.93 8.31 10.12
N ILE A 411 -7.15 9.13 9.43
CA ILE A 411 -5.77 9.45 9.78
C ILE A 411 -5.65 10.96 9.85
N ILE A 412 -5.26 11.48 11.01
CA ILE A 412 -4.93 12.89 11.20
C ILE A 412 -3.42 12.99 11.32
N LEU A 413 -2.83 13.83 10.47
CA LEU A 413 -1.40 14.10 10.46
C LEU A 413 -1.18 15.52 10.92
N ALA A 414 -0.18 15.74 11.77
CA ALA A 414 0.29 17.07 12.10
C ALA A 414 1.82 17.15 12.11
N ALA A 415 2.34 18.32 11.76
CA ALA A 415 3.77 18.62 11.74
C ALA A 415 4.04 19.95 12.44
N ALA A 416 5.11 20.00 13.23
CA ALA A 416 5.52 21.19 13.96
C ALA A 416 5.88 22.36 13.00
N PRO A 417 5.89 23.61 13.48
CA PRO A 417 6.44 24.72 12.71
C PRO A 417 7.89 24.43 12.28
N GLY A 418 8.21 24.70 11.01
CA GLY A 418 9.54 24.41 10.44
C GLY A 418 9.66 23.02 9.81
N GLU A 419 8.77 22.08 10.14
CA GLU A 419 8.71 20.77 9.50
C GLU A 419 7.84 20.81 8.23
N LYS A 420 7.99 19.82 7.35
CA LYS A 420 7.11 19.66 6.18
C LYS A 420 5.95 18.74 6.52
N LEU A 421 4.71 19.23 6.39
CA LEU A 421 3.53 18.40 6.61
C LEU A 421 3.54 17.18 5.66
N PRO A 422 3.49 15.94 6.18
CA PRO A 422 3.51 14.75 5.34
C PRO A 422 2.25 14.64 4.47
N ARG A 423 2.41 14.04 3.30
CA ARG A 423 1.31 13.69 2.39
C ARG A 423 0.77 12.30 2.72
N TYR A 424 -0.50 12.06 2.42
CA TYR A 424 -1.07 10.72 2.43
C TYR A 424 -0.42 9.88 1.32
N PRO A 425 -0.13 8.59 1.58
CA PRO A 425 0.49 7.72 0.62
C PRO A 425 -0.45 7.42 -0.55
N GLU A 426 0.12 7.30 -1.75
CA GLU A 426 -0.65 6.85 -2.92
C GLU A 426 -0.98 5.35 -2.80
N PRO A 427 -2.18 4.91 -3.23
CA PRO A 427 -2.53 3.52 -3.39
C PRO A 427 -1.47 2.72 -4.15
N LEU A 428 -1.10 1.57 -3.58
CA LEU A 428 -0.17 0.62 -4.19
C LEU A 428 -0.92 -0.48 -4.93
N HIS A 429 -2.02 -0.97 -4.33
CA HIS A 429 -2.84 -2.05 -4.88
C HIS A 429 -4.20 -1.56 -5.36
N VAL A 430 -4.67 -2.09 -6.47
CA VAL A 430 -6.08 -1.97 -6.86
C VAL A 430 -6.97 -2.63 -5.81
N PHE A 431 -8.17 -2.10 -5.60
CA PHE A 431 -9.13 -2.63 -4.64
C PHE A 431 -10.57 -2.30 -5.06
N ALA A 432 -11.54 -3.02 -4.50
CA ALA A 432 -12.95 -2.86 -4.86
C ALA A 432 -13.42 -1.39 -4.70
N PRO A 433 -13.89 -0.71 -5.78
CA PRO A 433 -14.22 0.72 -5.78
C PRO A 433 -15.20 1.14 -4.69
N ARG A 434 -16.19 0.30 -4.40
CA ARG A 434 -17.18 0.56 -3.34
C ARG A 434 -16.55 0.68 -1.95
N ALA A 435 -15.46 -0.05 -1.71
CA ALA A 435 -14.72 0.00 -0.46
C ALA A 435 -13.75 1.21 -0.39
N CYS A 436 -13.51 1.88 -1.52
CA CYS A 436 -12.61 3.02 -1.69
C CYS A 436 -13.36 4.36 -1.83
N ALA A 437 -14.59 4.46 -1.30
CA ALA A 437 -15.25 5.75 -1.11
C ALA A 437 -14.58 6.50 0.06
N LEU A 438 -13.49 7.23 -0.23
CA LEU A 438 -12.60 7.86 0.75
C LEU A 438 -12.91 9.34 1.03
N SER A 439 -13.74 10.01 0.22
CA SER A 439 -14.08 11.42 0.46
C SER A 439 -14.91 11.60 1.72
N VAL A 440 -14.73 12.75 2.38
CA VAL A 440 -15.43 13.12 3.61
C VAL A 440 -16.24 14.39 3.37
N VAL A 441 -17.46 14.45 3.91
CA VAL A 441 -18.27 15.67 3.88
C VAL A 441 -18.32 16.26 5.29
N VAL A 442 -17.97 17.54 5.43
CA VAL A 442 -18.04 18.32 6.68
C VAL A 442 -18.73 19.63 6.38
N ASP A 443 -19.85 19.92 7.05
CA ASP A 443 -20.66 21.14 6.83
C ASP A 443 -20.90 21.41 5.33
N GLU A 444 -21.41 20.39 4.62
CA GLU A 444 -21.70 20.40 3.17
C GLU A 444 -20.49 20.53 2.24
N LYS A 445 -19.29 20.71 2.77
CA LYS A 445 -18.05 20.75 1.99
C LYS A 445 -17.46 19.36 1.85
N ARG A 446 -17.17 18.96 0.62
CA ARG A 446 -16.49 17.69 0.30
C ARG A 446 -14.98 17.88 0.35
N TYR A 447 -14.32 17.09 1.20
CA TYR A 447 -12.88 17.02 1.35
C TYR A 447 -12.35 15.71 0.77
N VAL A 448 -11.22 15.81 0.07
CA VAL A 448 -10.44 14.70 -0.45
C VAL A 448 -8.98 14.88 -0.03
N SER A 449 -8.25 13.78 0.14
CA SER A 449 -6.81 13.83 0.40
C SER A 449 -6.03 14.17 -0.87
N ASN A 450 -4.70 14.27 -0.75
CA ASN A 450 -3.80 14.48 -1.88
C ASN A 450 -3.61 13.26 -2.80
N VAL A 451 -4.36 12.18 -2.58
CA VAL A 451 -4.23 10.92 -3.30
C VAL A 451 -4.84 11.07 -4.69
N THR A 452 -4.05 10.78 -5.72
CA THR A 452 -4.41 10.97 -7.12
C THR A 452 -4.82 9.69 -7.82
N ARG A 453 -4.33 8.52 -7.38
CA ARG A 453 -4.60 7.23 -8.05
C ARG A 453 -6.03 6.72 -7.89
N GLY A 454 -6.81 7.28 -6.96
CA GLY A 454 -8.23 6.92 -6.77
C GLY A 454 -8.41 5.42 -6.53
N ASN A 455 -9.07 4.73 -7.47
CA ASN A 455 -9.27 3.26 -7.45
C ASN A 455 -8.20 2.48 -8.23
N GLY A 456 -7.32 3.18 -8.96
CA GLY A 456 -6.18 2.57 -9.65
C GLY A 456 -5.09 2.13 -8.68
N GLY A 457 -4.12 1.37 -9.19
CA GLY A 457 -3.02 0.85 -8.41
C GLY A 457 -1.94 0.23 -9.29
N ILE A 458 -0.73 0.18 -8.75
CA ILE A 458 0.45 -0.40 -9.40
C ILE A 458 0.35 -1.93 -9.42
N TYR A 459 -0.11 -2.51 -8.31
CA TYR A 459 -0.14 -3.95 -8.09
C TYR A 459 -1.57 -4.47 -8.06
N ARG A 460 -1.73 -5.76 -8.39
CA ARG A 460 -3.01 -6.48 -8.24
C ARG A 460 -3.46 -6.50 -6.78
N THR A 461 -4.77 -6.67 -6.53
CA THR A 461 -5.28 -6.85 -5.16
C THR A 461 -4.68 -8.11 -4.50
N ILE A 462 -4.44 -8.03 -3.20
CA ILE A 462 -4.13 -9.20 -2.36
C ILE A 462 -5.44 -9.88 -1.97
N THR A 463 -5.46 -11.21 -2.02
CA THR A 463 -6.64 -12.06 -1.80
C THR A 463 -6.49 -12.94 -0.57
N VAL A 464 -7.60 -13.55 -0.12
CA VAL A 464 -7.56 -14.55 0.97
C VAL A 464 -6.62 -15.71 0.62
N ARG A 465 -6.58 -16.14 -0.65
CA ARG A 465 -5.61 -17.13 -1.11
C ARG A 465 -4.19 -16.67 -0.85
N ASP A 466 -3.85 -15.45 -1.28
CA ASP A 466 -2.51 -14.91 -1.05
C ASP A 466 -2.17 -14.84 0.45
N SER A 467 -3.15 -14.60 1.33
CA SER A 467 -2.91 -14.42 2.76
C SER A 467 -2.77 -15.71 3.58
N MET A 468 -3.44 -16.81 3.21
CA MET A 468 -3.53 -17.99 4.10
C MET A 468 -3.58 -19.35 3.40
N SER A 469 -3.35 -19.45 2.08
CA SER A 469 -3.41 -20.74 1.37
C SER A 469 -2.30 -21.74 1.73
N ASP A 470 -1.23 -21.31 2.40
CA ASP A 470 -0.13 -22.15 2.88
C ASP A 470 -0.33 -22.65 4.31
N LEU A 471 -1.35 -22.14 5.04
CA LEU A 471 -1.60 -22.57 6.41
C LEU A 471 -2.17 -24.00 6.42
N PRO A 472 -1.69 -24.88 7.32
CA PRO A 472 -2.21 -26.23 7.45
C PRO A 472 -3.66 -26.21 7.93
N GLU A 473 -4.42 -27.23 7.55
CA GLU A 473 -5.79 -27.39 8.02
C GLU A 473 -5.82 -27.63 9.53
N ILE A 474 -6.75 -26.97 10.22
CA ILE A 474 -7.01 -27.13 11.65
C ILE A 474 -8.50 -27.38 11.88
N ARG A 475 -8.84 -28.01 13.00
CA ARG A 475 -10.23 -28.27 13.39
C ARG A 475 -10.79 -27.15 14.25
N ASN A 476 -12.12 -27.03 14.29
CA ASN A 476 -12.83 -26.15 15.22
C ASN A 476 -12.34 -26.40 16.66
N GLY A 477 -11.95 -25.32 17.36
CA GLY A 477 -11.39 -25.42 18.71
C GLY A 477 -9.92 -25.79 18.78
N ALA A 478 -9.18 -25.79 17.66
CA ALA A 478 -7.73 -25.95 17.68
C ALA A 478 -7.07 -24.92 18.61
N SER A 479 -6.21 -25.42 19.50
CA SER A 479 -5.60 -24.66 20.60
C SER A 479 -4.08 -24.84 20.71
N ALA A 480 -3.47 -25.58 19.79
CA ALA A 480 -2.02 -25.75 19.73
C ALA A 480 -1.37 -24.40 19.37
N LEU A 481 -0.63 -23.81 20.32
CA LEU A 481 -0.04 -22.48 20.16
C LEU A 481 1.12 -22.47 19.15
N GLU A 482 1.83 -23.59 19.02
CA GLU A 482 2.93 -23.77 18.07
C GLU A 482 2.72 -25.06 17.28
N ILE A 483 2.76 -24.95 15.95
CA ILE A 483 2.69 -26.08 15.02
C ILE A 483 3.69 -25.86 13.87
N SER A 484 3.93 -26.92 13.08
CA SER A 484 4.69 -26.82 11.84
C SER A 484 3.82 -26.22 10.72
N TYR A 485 4.42 -25.42 9.84
CA TYR A 485 3.77 -24.95 8.61
C TYR A 485 3.38 -26.10 7.66
N ASN A 486 4.07 -27.24 7.74
CA ASN A 486 3.87 -28.41 6.86
C ASN A 486 3.98 -28.10 5.36
N GLY A 487 4.64 -27.00 4.98
CA GLY A 487 4.81 -26.59 3.60
C GLY A 487 5.54 -25.26 3.43
N GLU A 488 5.92 -24.99 2.19
CA GLU A 488 6.54 -23.75 1.75
C GLU A 488 5.49 -22.66 1.47
N PRO A 489 5.86 -21.37 1.58
CA PRO A 489 4.98 -20.28 1.18
C PRO A 489 4.61 -20.41 -0.30
N GLN A 490 3.34 -20.20 -0.62
CA GLN A 490 2.83 -20.32 -1.98
C GLN A 490 2.82 -18.97 -2.69
N SER A 491 2.40 -17.90 -2.02
CA SER A 491 2.23 -16.57 -2.59
C SER A 491 3.39 -15.63 -2.26
N TRP A 492 3.52 -14.54 -3.02
CA TRP A 492 4.42 -13.44 -2.67
C TRP A 492 4.15 -12.91 -1.26
N PHE A 493 2.87 -12.74 -0.89
CA PHE A 493 2.49 -12.21 0.41
C PHE A 493 2.97 -13.13 1.55
N GLN A 494 2.80 -14.45 1.40
CA GLN A 494 3.27 -15.43 2.38
C GLN A 494 4.80 -15.42 2.51
N ARG A 495 5.53 -15.27 1.39
CA ARG A 495 6.99 -15.12 1.43
C ARG A 495 7.42 -13.90 2.24
N GLN A 496 6.73 -12.77 2.08
CA GLN A 496 7.05 -11.57 2.86
C GLN A 496 6.69 -11.72 4.35
N ILE A 497 5.54 -12.32 4.67
CA ILE A 497 5.08 -12.46 6.07
C ILE A 497 5.87 -13.52 6.85
N ARG A 498 6.24 -14.64 6.21
CA ARG A 498 7.05 -15.69 6.86
C ARG A 498 8.52 -15.28 7.01
N GLY A 499 8.99 -14.34 6.21
CA GLY A 499 10.38 -13.89 6.21
C GLY A 499 11.36 -15.01 5.86
N THR A 500 12.62 -14.83 6.26
CA THR A 500 13.73 -15.75 5.95
C THR A 500 14.16 -16.57 7.16
N GLN A 501 13.23 -16.85 8.09
CA GLN A 501 13.57 -17.54 9.34
C GLN A 501 14.02 -18.98 9.08
N TYR A 502 15.15 -19.37 9.68
CA TYR A 502 15.59 -20.76 9.71
C TYR A 502 14.66 -21.59 10.61
N GLN A 503 14.03 -22.62 10.05
CA GLN A 503 13.02 -23.46 10.71
C GLN A 503 11.83 -22.65 11.27
N PRO A 504 10.94 -22.14 10.39
CA PRO A 504 9.84 -21.29 10.82
C PRO A 504 8.80 -22.09 11.61
N ILE A 505 8.38 -21.53 12.75
CA ILE A 505 7.29 -22.07 13.59
C ILE A 505 6.03 -21.28 13.30
N LEU A 506 4.92 -21.98 13.02
CA LEU A 506 3.62 -21.35 12.88
C LEU A 506 3.01 -21.16 14.27
N ARG A 507 2.84 -19.91 14.68
CA ARG A 507 2.26 -19.53 15.97
C ARG A 507 0.83 -19.06 15.82
N ASP A 508 0.03 -19.29 16.86
CA ASP A 508 -1.34 -18.78 17.00
C ASP A 508 -2.28 -19.14 15.84
N HIS A 509 -2.02 -20.24 15.14
CA HIS A 509 -2.97 -20.85 14.20
C HIS A 509 -4.03 -21.65 14.96
N ILE A 510 -4.77 -20.93 15.79
CA ILE A 510 -5.80 -21.42 16.70
C ILE A 510 -7.15 -20.82 16.31
N CYS A 511 -8.23 -21.51 16.63
CA CYS A 511 -9.58 -20.99 16.37
C CYS A 511 -10.52 -21.25 17.54
N LYS A 512 -11.54 -20.39 17.66
CA LYS A 512 -12.52 -20.50 18.74
C LYS A 512 -13.31 -21.80 18.63
N VAL A 513 -13.71 -22.33 19.78
CA VAL A 513 -14.70 -23.41 19.83
C VAL A 513 -16.06 -22.82 19.48
N SER A 514 -16.61 -23.23 18.34
CA SER A 514 -18.01 -22.94 17.98
C SER A 514 -18.96 -23.75 18.86
N LEU A 515 -20.10 -23.15 19.24
CA LEU A 515 -21.19 -23.88 19.90
C LEU A 515 -21.66 -25.05 19.01
N PRO A 516 -22.12 -26.19 19.57
CA PRO A 516 -22.51 -27.36 18.79
C PRO A 516 -23.48 -27.06 17.65
N ASP A 517 -24.50 -26.23 17.89
CA ASP A 517 -25.49 -25.84 16.88
C ASP A 517 -24.88 -24.99 15.75
N ALA A 518 -23.89 -24.15 16.08
CA ALA A 518 -23.16 -23.37 15.09
C ALA A 518 -22.22 -24.25 14.26
N LEU A 519 -21.56 -25.24 14.90
CA LEU A 519 -20.70 -26.21 14.23
C LEU A 519 -21.48 -27.09 13.25
N GLN A 520 -22.67 -27.56 13.66
CA GLN A 520 -23.54 -28.35 12.79
C GLN A 520 -23.99 -27.56 11.55
N LYS A 521 -24.26 -26.26 11.72
CA LYS A 521 -24.55 -25.36 10.60
C LYS A 521 -23.36 -25.22 9.64
N TYR A 522 -22.14 -25.06 10.16
CA TYR A 522 -20.94 -24.98 9.32
C TYR A 522 -20.63 -26.28 8.56
N LEU A 523 -20.86 -27.44 9.17
CA LEU A 523 -20.60 -28.74 8.55
C LEU A 523 -21.65 -29.13 7.50
N ASN A 524 -22.90 -28.67 7.64
CA ASN A 524 -23.95 -28.93 6.66
C ASN A 524 -23.89 -27.97 5.45
N ASP A 525 -23.25 -26.81 5.60
CA ASP A 525 -23.08 -25.78 4.55
C ASP A 525 -21.80 -25.99 3.70
N ALA A 526 -20.86 -26.84 4.13
CA ALA A 526 -19.60 -27.17 3.45
C ALA A 526 -19.74 -28.43 2.59
#